data_AF-A0A1V6KBZ5-F1
#
_entry.id   AF-A0A1V6KBZ5-F1
#
_cell.length_a   1.000
_cell.length_b   1.000
_cell.length_c   1.000
_cell.angle_alpha   90.00
_cell.angle_beta   90.00
_cell.angle_gamma   90.00
#
_symmetry.space_group_name_H-M   'P 1'
#
loop_
_entity.id
_entity.type
_entity.pdbx_description
1 polymer ?
#
loop_
_entity_poly.entity_id
_entity_poly.type
_entity_poly.pdbx_seq_one_letter_code
_entity_poly.pdbx_strand_id
1 'polypeptide(L)'
;MEEIHLLAYFDDSSSAEKFNTELYESLFPLDNDPDFFGDQVIIDENENILRVEPRALINSSEWNLNTVVEKVQAYNGLVVPAHIDSSVNSILSQLGFMPEVPQFQLFGISACLDVKSWVQDNPYFKDKVFLRASDAHYLNDIGKGYSIITVEKPSVQELFLAAKGCGRRKIEI
;
A
#
# COMPACT_ATOMS: atom_id res chain seq x y z
N MET A 1 10.84 14.85 2.39
CA MET A 1 9.94 13.87 3.02
C MET A 1 9.81 12.72 2.06
N GLU A 2 9.83 11.47 2.53
CA GLU A 2 9.61 10.32 1.65
C GLU A 2 8.11 10.21 1.37
N GLU A 3 7.65 10.74 0.24
CA GLU A 3 6.27 10.54 -0.22
C GLU A 3 6.21 9.20 -0.96
N ILE A 4 6.30 8.09 -0.22
CA ILE A 4 6.26 6.73 -0.77
C ILE A 4 5.00 6.04 -0.28
N HIS A 5 4.14 5.62 -1.20
CA HIS A 5 2.97 4.84 -0.87
C HIS A 5 3.34 3.38 -0.61
N LEU A 6 2.82 2.84 0.49
CA LEU A 6 2.98 1.46 0.90
C LEU A 6 1.61 0.89 1.26
N LEU A 7 1.37 -0.37 0.91
CA LEU A 7 0.21 -1.12 1.39
C LEU A 7 0.63 -1.94 2.61
N ALA A 8 -0.17 -1.89 3.68
CA ALA A 8 0.00 -2.71 4.87
C ALA A 8 -1.18 -3.67 5.01
N TYR A 9 -0.92 -4.97 4.94
CA TYR A 9 -1.92 -6.03 5.05
C TYR A 9 -1.88 -6.69 6.42
N PHE A 10 -3.04 -6.92 7.02
CA PHE A 10 -3.21 -7.56 8.33
C PHE A 10 -4.28 -8.67 8.24
N ASP A 11 -4.15 -9.71 9.07
CA ASP A 11 -5.11 -10.83 9.13
C ASP A 11 -6.42 -10.48 9.87
N ASP A 12 -6.37 -9.48 10.75
CA ASP A 12 -7.51 -9.05 11.56
C ASP A 12 -7.58 -7.53 11.70
N SER A 13 -8.80 -7.02 11.84
CA SER A 13 -9.04 -5.58 12.01
C SER A 13 -8.44 -5.03 13.30
N SER A 14 -8.35 -5.83 14.38
CA SER A 14 -7.82 -5.35 15.65
C SER A 14 -6.31 -5.04 15.55
N SER A 15 -5.55 -5.84 14.80
CA SER A 15 -4.14 -5.58 14.51
C SER A 15 -3.98 -4.32 13.65
N ALA A 16 -4.83 -4.17 12.63
CA ALA A 16 -4.84 -2.97 11.77
C ALA A 16 -5.17 -1.69 12.56
N GLU A 17 -6.14 -1.75 13.47
CA GLU A 17 -6.55 -0.61 14.32
C GLU A 17 -5.44 -0.18 15.30
N LYS A 18 -4.72 -1.14 15.88
CA LYS A 18 -3.58 -0.85 16.76
C LYS A 18 -2.43 -0.19 15.98
N PHE A 19 -2.10 -0.73 14.80
CA PHE A 19 -1.15 -0.11 13.89
C PHE A 19 -1.59 1.31 13.50
N ASN A 20 -2.87 1.49 13.15
CA ASN A 20 -3.43 2.79 12.79
C ASN A 20 -3.31 3.82 13.92
N THR A 21 -3.45 3.40 15.18
CA THR A 21 -3.26 4.30 16.32
C THR A 21 -1.84 4.87 16.35
N GLU A 22 -0.82 4.02 16.20
CA GLU A 22 0.58 4.47 16.13
C GLU A 22 0.88 5.29 14.87
N LEU A 23 0.33 4.89 13.72
CA LEU A 23 0.48 5.63 12.46
C LEU A 23 -0.12 7.02 12.60
N TYR A 24 -1.31 7.13 13.19
CA TYR A 24 -1.99 8.40 13.39
C TYR A 24 -1.21 9.33 14.32
N GLU A 25 -0.60 8.78 15.38
CA GLU A 25 0.30 9.54 16.27
C GLU A 25 1.57 10.02 15.58
N SER A 26 2.02 9.34 14.50
CA SER A 26 3.19 9.72 13.71
C SER A 26 2.92 10.80 12.65
N LEU A 27 1.67 11.21 12.47
CA LEU A 27 1.32 12.27 11.54
C LEU A 27 1.78 13.63 12.08
N PHE A 28 2.18 14.52 11.18
CA PHE A 28 2.48 15.89 11.58
C PHE A 28 1.27 16.54 12.27
N PRO A 29 1.48 17.30 13.36
CA PRO A 29 0.42 18.02 14.06
C PRO A 29 0.02 19.28 13.29
N LEU A 30 -0.44 19.11 12.05
CA LEU A 30 -0.94 20.17 11.18
C LEU A 30 -2.46 20.05 11.06
N ASP A 31 -3.15 21.14 11.31
CA ASP A 31 -4.60 21.20 11.12
C ASP A 31 -4.95 21.26 9.62
N ASN A 32 -6.05 20.63 9.23
CA ASN A 32 -6.59 20.71 7.88
C ASN A 32 -7.15 22.12 7.64
N ASP A 33 -6.80 22.71 6.50
CA ASP A 33 -7.43 23.91 5.97
C ASP A 33 -8.48 23.48 4.92
N PRO A 34 -9.78 23.46 5.26
CA PRO A 34 -10.81 22.97 4.35
C PRO A 34 -10.98 23.84 3.09
N ASP A 35 -10.63 25.13 3.17
CA ASP A 35 -10.72 26.04 2.02
C ASP A 35 -9.64 25.71 0.97
N PHE A 36 -8.52 25.10 1.39
CA PHE A 36 -7.41 24.75 0.51
C PHE A 36 -7.36 23.27 0.14
N PHE A 37 -7.52 22.37 1.12
CA PHE A 37 -7.40 20.92 0.92
C PHE A 37 -8.74 20.19 0.74
N GLY A 38 -9.86 20.87 1.03
CA GLY A 38 -11.19 20.28 1.06
C GLY A 38 -11.57 19.67 2.41
N ASP A 39 -12.85 19.35 2.53
CA ASP A 39 -13.41 18.74 3.74
C ASP A 39 -12.92 17.31 3.93
N GLN A 40 -12.51 16.98 5.15
CA GLN A 40 -12.18 15.62 5.56
C GLN A 40 -13.24 15.11 6.53
N VAL A 41 -14.29 14.50 6.00
CA VAL A 41 -15.42 14.01 6.78
C VAL A 41 -15.38 12.50 6.95
N ILE A 42 -15.84 12.04 8.10
CA ILE A 42 -16.08 10.63 8.39
C ILE A 42 -17.58 10.43 8.37
N ILE A 43 -18.03 9.51 7.52
CA ILE A 43 -19.45 9.29 7.22
C ILE A 43 -19.89 7.88 7.65
N ASP A 44 -21.18 7.72 7.90
CA ASP A 44 -21.83 6.41 8.06
C ASP A 44 -22.33 5.84 6.71
N GLU A 45 -22.97 4.67 6.75
CA GLU A 45 -23.54 4.02 5.57
C GLU A 45 -24.71 4.77 4.91
N ASN A 46 -25.25 5.79 5.58
CA ASN A 46 -26.34 6.63 5.09
C ASN A 46 -25.84 8.02 4.65
N GLU A 47 -24.52 8.18 4.46
CA GLU A 47 -23.86 9.43 4.08
C GLU A 47 -23.99 10.55 5.13
N ASN A 48 -24.35 10.22 6.38
CA ASN A 48 -24.37 11.22 7.45
C ASN A 48 -22.95 11.52 7.92
N ILE A 49 -22.63 12.80 8.10
CA ILE A 49 -21.35 13.22 8.69
C ILE A 49 -21.35 12.91 10.18
N LEU A 50 -20.48 11.99 10.60
CA LEU A 50 -20.27 11.62 12.00
C LEU A 50 -19.28 12.57 12.69
N ARG A 51 -18.22 12.96 11.98
CA ARG A 51 -17.19 13.91 12.46
C ARG A 51 -16.38 14.48 11.30
N VAL A 52 -15.68 15.58 11.59
CA VAL A 52 -14.63 16.14 10.72
C VAL A 52 -13.28 15.78 11.30
N GLU A 53 -12.34 15.35 10.47
CA GLU A 53 -10.96 15.10 10.86
C GLU A 53 -10.18 16.42 10.91
N PRO A 54 -9.76 16.88 12.10
CA PRO A 54 -9.07 18.15 12.25
C PRO A 54 -7.65 18.14 11.68
N ARG A 55 -6.95 17.00 11.58
CA ARG A 55 -5.56 16.93 11.08
C ARG A 55 -5.51 16.85 9.56
N ALA A 56 -4.58 17.54 8.92
CA ALA A 56 -4.38 17.47 7.46
C ALA A 56 -3.81 16.10 7.02
N LEU A 57 -4.68 15.18 6.58
CA LEU A 57 -4.32 13.81 6.19
C LEU A 57 -3.63 13.72 4.83
N ILE A 58 -3.53 14.83 4.10
CA ILE A 58 -2.75 14.93 2.86
C ILE A 58 -1.24 14.72 3.07
N ASN A 59 -0.77 14.89 4.32
CA ASN A 59 0.64 14.76 4.66
C ASN A 59 1.03 13.30 4.91
N SER A 60 2.30 12.99 4.62
CA SER A 60 2.88 11.70 4.98
C SER A 60 3.14 11.60 6.50
N SER A 61 3.33 10.38 6.98
CA SER A 61 3.86 10.12 8.33
C SER A 61 5.31 10.61 8.46
N GLU A 62 5.74 10.92 9.67
CA GLU A 62 7.15 11.20 9.99
C GLU A 62 8.05 9.95 9.88
N TRP A 63 7.47 8.76 9.74
CA TRP A 63 8.22 7.51 9.62
C TRP A 63 8.91 7.39 8.26
N ASN A 64 10.16 6.95 8.28
CA ASN A 64 10.85 6.49 7.07
C ASN A 64 10.42 5.06 6.70
N LEU A 65 10.80 4.64 5.49
CA LEU A 65 10.51 3.30 4.96
C LEU A 65 10.81 2.14 5.92
N ASN A 66 11.98 2.16 6.59
CA ASN A 66 12.36 1.09 7.52
C ASN A 66 11.44 1.04 8.74
N THR A 67 11.15 2.21 9.33
CA THR A 67 10.26 2.31 10.48
C THR A 67 8.85 1.81 10.14
N VAL A 68 8.31 2.13 8.96
CA VAL A 68 6.99 1.60 8.55
C VAL A 68 7.03 0.07 8.48
N VAL A 69 8.06 -0.50 7.87
CA VAL A 69 8.20 -1.97 7.77
C VAL A 69 8.30 -2.62 9.15
N GLU A 70 9.13 -2.09 10.04
CA GLU A 70 9.26 -2.60 11.41
C GLU A 70 7.93 -2.53 12.19
N LYS A 71 7.21 -1.40 12.07
CA LYS A 71 5.93 -1.18 12.75
C LYS A 71 4.84 -2.13 12.24
N VAL A 72 4.70 -2.29 10.93
CA VAL A 72 3.73 -3.24 10.36
C VAL A 72 4.05 -4.68 10.76
N GLN A 73 5.34 -5.07 10.74
CA GLN A 73 5.78 -6.41 11.15
C GLN A 73 5.53 -6.70 12.64
N ALA A 74 5.64 -5.69 13.52
CA ALA A 74 5.32 -5.83 14.94
C ALA A 74 3.87 -6.25 15.19
N TYR A 75 2.98 -5.98 14.23
CA TYR A 75 1.56 -6.38 14.23
C TYR A 75 1.28 -7.59 13.31
N ASN A 76 2.30 -8.38 12.98
CA ASN A 76 2.23 -9.53 12.06
C ASN A 76 1.68 -9.18 10.67
N GLY A 77 1.82 -7.91 10.25
CA GLY A 77 1.40 -7.47 8.93
C GLY A 77 2.46 -7.68 7.85
N LEU A 78 2.05 -7.52 6.60
CA LEU A 78 2.92 -7.53 5.42
C LEU A 78 2.90 -6.16 4.75
N VAL A 79 4.09 -5.63 4.47
CA VAL A 79 4.27 -4.41 3.67
C VAL A 79 4.52 -4.77 2.21
N VAL A 80 3.82 -4.07 1.32
CA VAL A 80 3.98 -4.16 -0.13
C VAL A 80 4.14 -2.73 -0.67
N PRO A 81 5.26 -2.39 -1.35
CA PRO A 81 5.40 -1.08 -1.98
C PRO A 81 4.27 -0.86 -3.00
N ALA A 82 3.56 0.25 -2.92
CA ALA A 82 2.43 0.53 -3.79
C ALA A 82 2.90 1.16 -5.11
N HIS A 83 2.16 0.81 -6.17
CA HIS A 83 2.34 1.22 -7.57
C HIS A 83 3.77 1.63 -7.93
N ILE A 84 4.71 0.68 -7.83
CA ILE A 84 6.15 0.95 -8.01
C ILE A 84 6.50 1.52 -9.40
N ASP A 85 5.61 1.35 -10.37
CA ASP A 85 5.68 1.89 -11.73
C ASP A 85 5.18 3.34 -11.86
N SER A 86 4.49 3.86 -10.84
CA SER A 86 3.98 5.23 -10.84
C SER A 86 5.12 6.25 -10.83
N SER A 87 4.95 7.34 -11.57
CA SER A 87 5.87 8.48 -11.58
C SER A 87 5.70 9.40 -10.35
N VAL A 88 4.65 9.18 -9.57
CA VAL A 88 4.35 9.94 -8.35
C VAL A 88 4.13 8.99 -7.19
N ASN A 89 4.64 9.40 -6.03
CA ASN A 89 4.51 8.72 -4.76
C ASN A 89 4.91 7.23 -4.74
N SER A 90 5.76 6.79 -5.66
CA SER A 90 6.28 5.43 -5.69
C SER A 90 7.69 5.39 -5.13
N ILE A 91 8.10 4.21 -4.66
CA ILE A 91 9.47 4.03 -4.15
C ILE A 91 10.52 4.32 -5.23
N LEU A 92 10.24 3.98 -6.50
CA LEU A 92 11.16 4.24 -7.60
C LEU A 92 11.16 5.71 -8.02
N SER A 93 10.01 6.40 -8.00
CA SER A 93 9.98 7.84 -8.32
C SER A 93 10.71 8.67 -7.26
N GLN A 94 10.66 8.25 -5.99
CA GLN A 94 11.30 8.99 -4.90
C GLN A 94 12.78 8.66 -4.74
N LEU A 95 13.17 7.38 -4.83
CA LEU A 95 14.55 6.96 -4.58
C LEU A 95 15.37 6.76 -5.86
N GLY A 96 14.71 6.55 -7.00
CA GLY A 96 15.36 6.16 -8.27
C GLY A 96 15.78 4.70 -8.35
N PHE A 97 15.64 3.93 -7.26
CA PHE A 97 16.01 2.52 -7.18
C PHE A 97 15.20 1.79 -6.10
N MET A 98 15.21 0.46 -6.14
CA MET A 98 14.67 -0.37 -5.05
C MET A 98 15.78 -0.61 -4.01
N PRO A 99 15.64 -0.15 -2.76
CA PRO A 99 16.67 -0.34 -1.74
C PRO A 99 16.85 -1.83 -1.38
N GLU A 100 18.06 -2.18 -0.93
CA GLU A 100 18.36 -3.56 -0.48
C GLU A 100 17.72 -3.89 0.87
N VAL A 101 17.51 -2.86 1.70
CA VAL A 101 16.85 -2.93 3.00
C VAL A 101 15.85 -1.78 3.09
N PRO A 102 14.57 -2.04 3.40
CA PRO A 102 14.00 -3.34 3.75
C PRO A 102 13.75 -4.22 2.52
N GLN A 103 13.71 -5.54 2.70
CA GLN A 103 13.47 -6.49 1.61
C GLN A 103 11.98 -6.76 1.41
N PHE A 104 11.53 -6.64 0.16
CA PHE A 104 10.16 -6.93 -0.24
C PHE A 104 10.09 -8.20 -1.10
N GLN A 105 9.03 -9.00 -0.88
CA GLN A 105 8.76 -10.22 -1.64
C GLN A 105 7.68 -10.00 -2.72
N LEU A 106 6.88 -8.95 -2.57
CA LEU A 106 5.74 -8.63 -3.40
C LEU A 106 5.76 -7.14 -3.70
N PHE A 107 5.43 -6.78 -4.95
CA PHE A 107 5.50 -5.39 -5.41
C PHE A 107 4.16 -4.98 -6.04
N GLY A 108 3.55 -3.93 -5.49
CA GLY A 108 2.31 -3.37 -6.01
C GLY A 108 2.55 -2.64 -7.34
N ILE A 109 1.68 -2.87 -8.31
CA ILE A 109 1.73 -2.20 -9.62
C ILE A 109 0.38 -1.57 -9.98
N SER A 110 0.42 -0.54 -10.82
CA SER A 110 -0.78 0.13 -11.31
C SER A 110 -1.67 -0.80 -12.15
N ALA A 111 -2.97 -0.50 -12.16
CA ALA A 111 -4.01 -1.30 -12.81
C ALA A 111 -3.73 -1.60 -14.29
N CYS A 112 -3.17 -0.64 -15.03
CA CYS A 112 -3.01 -0.72 -16.48
C CYS A 112 -1.57 -0.97 -16.94
N LEU A 113 -0.64 -1.30 -16.02
CA LEU A 113 0.78 -1.46 -16.36
C LEU A 113 1.00 -2.60 -17.37
N ASP A 114 1.65 -2.33 -18.50
CA ASP A 114 2.28 -3.38 -19.32
C ASP A 114 3.58 -3.85 -18.64
N VAL A 115 3.44 -4.91 -17.85
CA VAL A 115 4.53 -5.49 -17.06
C VAL A 115 5.67 -5.97 -17.94
N LYS A 116 5.39 -6.51 -19.13
CA LYS A 116 6.43 -7.06 -20.00
C LYS A 116 7.33 -5.95 -20.53
N SER A 117 6.73 -4.85 -21.00
CA SER A 117 7.50 -3.68 -21.44
C SER A 117 8.23 -3.04 -20.26
N TRP A 118 7.53 -2.81 -19.15
CA TRP A 118 8.11 -2.10 -18.00
C TRP A 118 9.30 -2.83 -17.36
N VAL A 119 9.26 -4.16 -17.30
CA VAL A 119 10.39 -4.98 -16.82
C VAL A 119 11.60 -4.93 -17.75
N GLN A 120 11.44 -4.71 -19.05
CA GLN A 120 12.57 -4.52 -19.96
C GLN A 120 13.37 -3.27 -19.60
N ASP A 121 12.66 -2.20 -19.22
CA ASP A 121 13.25 -0.94 -18.78
C ASP A 121 13.71 -0.99 -17.31
N ASN A 122 13.20 -1.95 -16.51
CA ASN A 122 13.51 -2.11 -15.10
C ASN A 122 13.97 -3.55 -14.76
N PRO A 123 15.20 -3.95 -15.15
CA PRO A 123 15.65 -5.34 -15.09
C PRO A 123 15.70 -5.95 -13.69
N TYR A 124 15.82 -5.10 -12.65
CA TYR A 124 15.76 -5.51 -11.24
C TYR A 124 14.50 -6.34 -10.93
N PHE A 125 13.39 -6.07 -11.65
CA PHE A 125 12.09 -6.67 -11.37
C PHE A 125 11.77 -7.91 -12.20
N LYS A 126 12.70 -8.38 -13.05
CA LYS A 126 12.46 -9.49 -13.98
C LYS A 126 11.95 -10.77 -13.32
N ASP A 127 12.47 -11.10 -12.15
CA ASP A 127 12.15 -12.32 -11.40
C ASP A 127 11.38 -12.00 -10.10
N LYS A 128 10.68 -10.86 -10.07
CA LYS A 128 9.87 -10.44 -8.92
C LYS A 128 8.40 -10.77 -9.13
N VAL A 129 7.67 -10.91 -8.03
CA VAL A 129 6.22 -11.15 -8.06
C VAL A 129 5.48 -9.84 -7.85
N PHE A 130 4.45 -9.63 -8.65
CA PHE A 130 3.66 -8.40 -8.65
C PHE A 130 2.27 -8.62 -8.09
N LEU A 131 1.74 -7.59 -7.44
CA LEU A 131 0.36 -7.49 -7.01
C LEU A 131 -0.29 -6.33 -7.76
N ARG A 132 -1.26 -6.62 -8.62
CA ARG A 132 -2.01 -5.60 -9.34
C ARG A 132 -3.30 -5.30 -8.59
N ALA A 133 -3.53 -4.03 -8.31
CA ALA A 133 -4.75 -3.53 -7.70
C ALA A 133 -5.26 -2.33 -8.49
N SER A 134 -6.52 -1.96 -8.29
CA SER A 134 -7.15 -0.88 -9.03
C SER A 134 -6.78 0.51 -8.52
N ASP A 135 -6.35 0.63 -7.25
CA ASP A 135 -6.18 1.92 -6.55
C ASP A 135 -7.39 2.84 -6.79
N ALA A 136 -8.58 2.28 -6.55
CA ALA A 136 -9.84 2.86 -7.01
C ALA A 136 -10.22 4.09 -6.17
N HIS A 137 -10.40 5.23 -6.84
CA HIS A 137 -10.88 6.48 -6.22
C HIS A 137 -12.37 6.71 -6.47
N TYR A 138 -12.94 6.04 -7.48
CA TYR A 138 -14.38 6.03 -7.78
C TYR A 138 -14.93 4.61 -7.82
N LEU A 139 -16.23 4.44 -7.57
CA LEU A 139 -16.89 3.12 -7.58
C LEU A 139 -16.68 2.36 -8.90
N ASN A 140 -16.70 3.07 -10.03
CA ASN A 140 -16.47 2.49 -11.35
C ASN A 140 -15.02 2.03 -11.58
N ASP A 141 -14.09 2.39 -10.71
CA ASP A 141 -12.69 1.98 -10.79
C ASP A 141 -12.41 0.65 -10.08
N ILE A 142 -13.32 0.21 -9.22
CA ILE A 142 -13.15 -1.03 -8.45
C ILE A 142 -12.94 -2.20 -9.41
N GLY A 143 -11.81 -2.87 -9.27
CA GLY A 143 -11.46 -4.04 -10.08
C GLY A 143 -10.96 -3.72 -11.49
N LYS A 144 -10.70 -2.45 -11.86
CA LYS A 144 -10.03 -2.11 -13.13
C LYS A 144 -8.64 -2.75 -13.28
N GLY A 145 -7.99 -3.05 -12.16
CA GLY A 145 -6.80 -3.88 -12.08
C GLY A 145 -6.94 -4.83 -10.89
N TYR A 146 -6.57 -6.09 -11.08
CA TYR A 146 -6.65 -7.11 -10.04
C TYR A 146 -5.59 -8.18 -10.23
N SER A 147 -5.34 -8.92 -9.16
CA SER A 147 -4.59 -10.17 -9.17
C SER A 147 -5.52 -11.33 -8.80
N ILE A 148 -5.27 -12.50 -9.39
CA ILE A 148 -5.85 -13.76 -8.95
C ILE A 148 -4.82 -14.45 -8.04
N ILE A 149 -5.19 -14.68 -6.79
CA ILE A 149 -4.31 -15.26 -5.78
C ILE A 149 -4.83 -16.66 -5.44
N THR A 150 -4.03 -17.68 -5.70
CA THR A 150 -4.33 -19.07 -5.33
C THR A 150 -3.62 -19.40 -4.01
N VAL A 151 -4.39 -19.63 -2.96
CA VAL A 151 -3.92 -19.87 -1.58
C VAL A 151 -4.84 -20.84 -0.84
N GLU A 152 -4.38 -21.41 0.28
CA GLU A 152 -5.21 -22.30 1.10
C GLU A 152 -6.27 -21.54 1.90
N LYS A 153 -5.99 -20.29 2.28
CA LYS A 153 -6.89 -19.38 2.99
C LYS A 153 -6.50 -17.92 2.74
N PRO A 154 -7.43 -16.96 2.88
CA PRO A 154 -7.13 -15.53 2.70
C PRO A 154 -6.42 -14.98 3.95
N SER A 155 -5.09 -15.14 4.01
CA SER A 155 -4.29 -14.61 5.11
C SER A 155 -2.98 -13.98 4.61
N VAL A 156 -2.43 -13.05 5.37
CA VAL A 156 -1.14 -12.38 5.16
C VAL A 156 -0.02 -13.40 4.96
N GLN A 157 0.01 -14.43 5.81
CA GLN A 157 1.00 -15.51 5.69
C GLN A 157 0.88 -16.24 4.34
N GLU A 158 -0.34 -16.50 3.85
CA GLU A 158 -0.55 -17.18 2.57
C GLU A 158 -0.20 -16.25 1.40
N LEU A 159 -0.47 -14.94 1.51
CA LEU A 159 -0.05 -13.95 0.53
C LEU A 159 1.49 -13.89 0.41
N PHE A 160 2.20 -13.93 1.54
CA PHE A 160 3.65 -14.00 1.58
C PHE A 160 4.20 -15.30 0.95
N LEU A 161 3.57 -16.44 1.24
CA LEU A 161 3.94 -17.73 0.64
C LEU A 161 3.66 -17.77 -0.87
N ALA A 162 2.57 -17.14 -1.32
CA ALA A 162 2.24 -17.00 -2.73
C ALA A 162 3.25 -16.12 -3.46
N ALA A 163 3.68 -15.02 -2.84
CA ALA A 163 4.75 -14.16 -3.36
C ALA A 163 6.10 -14.89 -3.49
N LYS A 164 6.34 -15.93 -2.67
CA LYS A 164 7.52 -16.79 -2.76
C LYS A 164 7.36 -17.99 -3.71
N GLY A 165 6.18 -18.19 -4.31
CA GLY A 165 5.89 -19.35 -5.15
C GLY A 165 5.99 -20.69 -4.41
N CYS A 166 5.67 -20.73 -3.10
CA CYS A 166 5.80 -21.94 -2.30
C CYS A 166 4.67 -22.94 -2.59
N GLY A 167 5.03 -24.17 -2.97
CA GLY A 167 4.07 -25.25 -3.20
C GLY A 167 3.13 -24.97 -4.38
N ARG A 168 1.82 -24.98 -4.15
CA ARG A 168 0.79 -24.65 -5.16
C ARG A 168 0.31 -23.20 -5.11
N ARG A 169 0.85 -22.37 -4.19
CA ARG A 169 0.43 -20.98 -4.06
C ARG A 169 1.00 -20.14 -5.21
N LYS A 170 0.21 -19.22 -5.75
CA LYS A 170 0.61 -18.34 -6.86
C LYS A 170 -0.18 -17.04 -6.88
N ILE A 171 0.41 -16.01 -7.48
CA ILE A 171 -0.21 -14.72 -7.78
C ILE A 171 -0.14 -14.53 -9.30
N GLU A 172 -1.29 -14.26 -9.92
CA GLU A 172 -1.43 -14.06 -11.37
C GLU A 172 -2.02 -12.67 -11.63
N ILE A 173 -1.53 -12.00 -12.69
CA ILE A 173 -1.93 -10.66 -13.14
C ILE A 173 -2.17 -10.61 -14.64
#